data_AF-A0A5M6IN07-F1
#
_entry.id   AF-A0A5M6IN07-F1
#
_cell.length_a   1.000
_cell.length_b   1.000
_cell.length_c   1.000
_cell.angle_alpha   90.00
_cell.angle_beta   90.00
_cell.angle_gamma   90.00
#
_symmetry.space_group_name_H-M   'P 1'
#
loop_
_entity.id
_entity.type
_entity.pdbx_description
1 polymer ?
#
loop_
_entity_poly.entity_id
_entity_poly.type
_entity_poly.pdbx_seq_one_letter_code
_entity_poly.pdbx_strand_id
1 'polypeptide(L)'
;MAYALISPAGMVAQVADAKFDVHSDWTWAELAAGTTASAGDVASKQTDGTWTFAAPSPVIVDLVSAARAALDGSDITALRCFKAGVAFPAEWLTYVQALRAIVNGTDTSSTALPARPDYPAGT
;
A
#
# COMPACT_ATOMS: atom_id res chain seq x y z
N MET A 1 -26.25 15.98 9.98
CA MET A 1 -26.24 14.64 9.39
C MET A 1 -25.17 14.67 8.32
N ALA A 2 -24.24 13.71 8.32
CA ALA A 2 -23.14 13.69 7.35
C ALA A 2 -23.48 12.75 6.18
N TYR A 3 -22.95 13.06 5.01
CA TYR A 3 -23.15 12.32 3.78
C TYR A 3 -21.79 12.00 3.14
N ALA A 4 -21.65 10.79 2.61
CA ALA A 4 -20.50 10.39 1.79
C ALA A 4 -20.91 10.42 0.32
N LEU A 5 -20.11 11.11 -0.49
CA LEU A 5 -20.24 11.10 -1.94
C LEU A 5 -19.43 9.93 -2.49
N ILE A 6 -20.10 9.03 -3.21
CA ILE A 6 -19.55 7.78 -3.71
C ILE A 6 -19.38 7.87 -5.22
N SER A 7 -18.16 7.60 -5.68
CA SER A 7 -17.82 7.51 -7.09
C SER A 7 -18.39 6.23 -7.74
N PRO A 8 -18.49 6.17 -9.08
CA PRO A 8 -18.92 4.97 -9.80
C PRO A 8 -18.07 3.72 -9.49
N ALA A 9 -16.82 3.92 -9.05
CA ALA A 9 -15.90 2.87 -8.65
C ALA A 9 -16.15 2.33 -7.22
N GLY A 10 -17.17 2.83 -6.51
CA GLY A 10 -17.48 2.41 -5.14
C GLY A 10 -16.58 3.02 -4.07
N MET A 11 -15.84 4.09 -4.40
CA MET A 11 -14.97 4.79 -3.45
C MET A 11 -15.62 6.09 -2.97
N VAL A 12 -15.46 6.42 -1.68
CA VAL A 12 -15.84 7.70 -1.09
C VAL A 12 -14.89 8.78 -1.64
N ALA A 13 -15.43 9.71 -2.43
CA ALA A 13 -14.68 10.83 -2.96
C ALA A 13 -14.62 12.00 -1.97
N GLN A 14 -15.68 12.19 -1.18
CA GLN A 14 -15.79 13.29 -0.23
C GLN A 14 -16.81 12.96 0.86
N VAL A 15 -16.63 13.56 2.04
CA VAL A 15 -17.64 13.60 3.11
C VAL A 15 -18.07 15.04 3.33
N ALA A 16 -19.39 15.28 3.43
CA ALA A 16 -19.96 16.61 3.56
C ALA A 16 -21.21 16.60 4.46
N ASP A 17 -21.52 17.74 5.08
CA ASP A 17 -22.73 17.90 5.92
C ASP A 17 -24.01 18.20 5.11
N ALA A 18 -23.88 18.37 3.79
CA ALA A 18 -24.99 18.61 2.88
C ALA A 18 -24.72 17.99 1.50
N LYS A 19 -25.79 17.60 0.81
CA LYS A 19 -25.75 17.13 -0.58
C LYS A 19 -25.63 18.34 -1.52
N PHE A 20 -24.85 18.19 -2.59
CA PHE A 20 -24.78 19.14 -3.69
C PHE A 20 -24.98 18.40 -5.02
N ASP A 21 -25.23 19.18 -6.08
CA ASP A 21 -25.44 18.64 -7.43
C ASP A 21 -24.17 17.96 -7.93
N VAL A 22 -24.31 16.69 -8.32
CA VAL A 22 -23.22 15.82 -8.79
C VAL A 22 -23.63 15.16 -10.10
N HIS A 23 -22.64 14.63 -10.82
CA HIS A 23 -22.89 13.84 -12.03
C HIS A 23 -23.82 12.65 -11.71
N SER A 24 -24.66 12.23 -12.67
CA SER A 24 -25.66 11.17 -12.48
C SER A 24 -25.09 9.83 -12.01
N ASP A 25 -23.81 9.59 -12.30
CA ASP A 25 -23.13 8.32 -11.98
C ASP A 25 -22.61 8.28 -10.54
N TRP A 26 -22.72 9.41 -9.83
CA TRP A 26 -22.26 9.56 -8.45
C TRP A 26 -23.44 9.46 -7.50
N THR A 27 -23.22 8.83 -6.34
CA THR A 27 -24.29 8.54 -5.39
C THR A 27 -23.97 9.10 -4.02
N TRP A 28 -24.96 9.75 -3.40
CA TRP A 28 -24.87 10.16 -1.99
C TRP A 28 -25.33 9.03 -1.07
N ALA A 29 -24.50 8.69 -0.09
CA ALA A 29 -24.83 7.79 1.00
C ALA A 29 -24.98 8.55 2.32
N GLU A 30 -26.01 8.22 3.08
CA GLU A 30 -26.22 8.73 4.44
C GLU A 30 -25.36 7.96 5.44
N LEU A 31 -24.60 8.69 6.26
CA LEU A 31 -23.85 8.06 7.35
C LEU A 31 -24.80 7.80 8.52
N ALA A 32 -24.92 6.53 8.90
CA ALA A 32 -25.64 6.16 10.11
C ALA A 32 -24.98 6.76 11.35
N ALA A 33 -25.75 6.95 12.42
CA ALA A 33 -25.23 7.49 13.68
C ALA A 33 -24.11 6.59 14.23
N GLY A 34 -22.94 7.17 14.48
CA GLY A 34 -21.75 6.44 14.94
C GLY A 34 -20.89 5.83 13.84
N THR A 35 -21.30 5.92 12.57
CA THR A 35 -20.46 5.55 11.43
C THR A 35 -19.62 6.74 10.99
N THR A 36 -18.32 6.53 10.79
CA THR A 36 -17.42 7.51 10.18
C THR A 36 -16.99 7.00 8.81
N ALA A 37 -16.90 7.91 7.84
CA ALA A 37 -16.31 7.67 6.53
C ALA A 37 -15.22 8.71 6.29
N SER A 38 -14.22 8.33 5.52
CA SER A 38 -13.13 9.19 5.05
C SER A 38 -13.05 9.15 3.53
N ALA A 39 -12.56 10.22 2.92
CA ALA A 39 -12.23 10.18 1.50
C ALA A 39 -11.20 9.07 1.23
N GLY A 40 -11.47 8.23 0.24
CA GLY A 40 -10.68 7.04 -0.09
C GLY A 40 -11.23 5.73 0.47
N ASP A 41 -12.22 5.76 1.37
CA ASP A 41 -12.88 4.55 1.86
C ASP A 41 -13.64 3.82 0.75
N VAL A 42 -13.65 2.48 0.83
CA VAL A 42 -14.51 1.64 0.00
C VAL A 42 -15.92 1.67 0.59
N ALA A 43 -16.89 2.11 -0.21
CA ALA A 43 -18.29 2.14 0.15
C ALA A 43 -19.02 0.94 -0.46
N SER A 44 -19.72 0.18 0.38
CA SER A 44 -20.52 -0.98 -0.04
C SER A 44 -21.96 -0.82 0.43
N LYS A 45 -22.93 -1.00 -0.48
CA LYS A 45 -24.35 -0.99 -0.15
C LYS A 45 -24.81 -2.39 0.22
N GLN A 46 -25.26 -2.55 1.46
CA GLN A 46 -25.79 -3.80 2.00
C GLN A 46 -27.21 -4.07 1.44
N THR A 47 -27.66 -5.32 1.55
CA THR A 47 -28.98 -5.76 1.05
C THR A 47 -30.15 -5.06 1.75
N ASP A 48 -29.95 -4.60 2.98
CA ASP A 48 -30.91 -3.82 3.77
C ASP A 48 -30.96 -2.33 3.36
N GLY A 49 -30.12 -1.91 2.41
CA GLY A 49 -29.99 -0.53 1.95
C GLY A 49 -29.00 0.31 2.75
N THR A 50 -28.42 -0.22 3.83
CA THR A 50 -27.41 0.45 4.66
C THR A 50 -26.08 0.54 3.91
N TRP A 51 -25.38 1.65 4.05
CA TRP A 51 -24.02 1.80 3.52
C TRP A 51 -22.99 1.44 4.60
N THR A 52 -22.02 0.62 4.23
CA THR A 52 -20.83 0.33 5.04
C THR A 52 -19.60 0.94 4.38
N PHE A 53 -18.78 1.61 5.18
CA PHE A 53 -17.53 2.23 4.75
C PHE A 53 -16.38 1.50 5.41
N ALA A 54 -15.43 1.05 4.60
CA ALA A 54 -14.21 0.43 5.08
C ALA A 54 -13.02 1.23 4.55
N ALA A 55 -12.00 1.42 5.38
CA ALA A 55 -10.71 1.90 4.89
C ALA A 55 -10.31 1.06 3.66
N PRO A 56 -9.79 1.68 2.60
CA PRO A 56 -9.33 0.91 1.45
C PRO A 56 -8.34 -0.11 1.97
N SER A 57 -8.48 -1.37 1.55
CA SER A 57 -7.44 -2.35 1.83
C SER A 57 -6.12 -1.72 1.42
N PRO A 58 -5.08 -1.74 2.28
CA PRO A 58 -3.82 -1.12 1.95
C PRO A 58 -3.42 -1.65 0.58
N VAL A 59 -3.24 -0.74 -0.39
CA VAL A 59 -2.81 -1.11 -1.73
C VAL A 59 -1.47 -1.79 -1.51
N ILE A 60 -1.46 -3.12 -1.51
CA ILE A 60 -0.24 -3.89 -1.65
C ILE A 60 0.19 -3.58 -3.07
N VAL A 61 0.92 -2.47 -3.30
CA VAL A 61 1.88 -2.41 -4.39
C VAL A 61 2.59 -3.74 -4.27
N ASP A 62 2.42 -4.64 -5.24
CA ASP A 62 2.81 -6.05 -5.11
C ASP A 62 4.20 -6.14 -4.49
N LEU A 63 4.23 -6.25 -3.16
CA LEU A 63 5.42 -5.92 -2.39
C LEU A 63 6.43 -7.04 -2.61
N VAL A 64 5.91 -8.23 -2.92
CA VAL A 64 6.63 -9.38 -3.42
C VAL A 64 7.28 -9.08 -4.77
N SER A 65 6.55 -8.53 -5.75
CA SER A 65 7.13 -8.13 -7.05
C SER A 65 8.22 -7.06 -6.89
N ALA A 66 7.95 -6.01 -6.09
CA ALA A 66 8.92 -4.96 -5.82
C ALA A 66 10.16 -5.48 -5.06
N ALA A 67 9.98 -6.39 -4.10
CA ALA A 67 11.07 -7.01 -3.36
C ALA A 67 11.91 -7.96 -4.22
N ARG A 68 11.30 -8.67 -5.18
CA ARG A 68 12.03 -9.47 -6.18
C ARG A 68 12.94 -8.61 -7.04
N ALA A 69 12.43 -7.51 -7.58
CA ALA A 69 13.23 -6.56 -8.35
C ALA A 69 14.40 -5.98 -7.53
N ALA A 70 14.17 -5.71 -6.24
CA ALA A 70 15.21 -5.24 -5.33
C ALA A 70 16.26 -6.31 -4.99
N LEU A 71 15.87 -7.58 -4.89
CA LEU A 71 16.79 -8.71 -4.75
C LEU A 71 17.68 -8.86 -5.98
N ASP A 72 17.11 -8.80 -7.18
CA ASP A 72 17.86 -8.85 -8.43
C ASP A 72 18.92 -7.75 -8.50
N GLY A 73 18.56 -6.53 -8.06
CA GLY A 73 19.51 -5.42 -7.95
C GLY A 73 20.60 -5.62 -6.89
N SER A 74 20.28 -6.32 -5.81
CA SER A 74 21.23 -6.62 -4.72
C SER A 74 22.25 -7.69 -5.12
N ASP A 75 21.84 -8.65 -5.95
CA ASP A 75 22.74 -9.68 -6.49
C ASP A 75 23.85 -9.07 -7.36
N ILE A 76 23.56 -7.98 -8.08
CA ILE A 76 24.59 -7.22 -8.82
C ILE A 76 25.64 -6.63 -7.87
N THR A 77 25.22 -6.07 -6.73
CA THR A 77 26.14 -5.55 -5.71
C THR A 77 27.01 -6.67 -5.13
N ALA A 78 26.41 -7.82 -4.80
CA ALA A 78 27.14 -8.97 -4.28
C ALA A 78 28.20 -9.48 -5.28
N LEU A 79 27.87 -9.52 -6.57
CA LEU A 79 28.81 -9.88 -7.63
C LEU A 79 29.96 -8.88 -7.77
N ARG A 80 29.70 -7.58 -7.62
CA ARG A 80 30.76 -6.54 -7.66
C ARG A 80 31.69 -6.64 -6.46
N CYS A 81 31.15 -6.81 -5.24
CA CYS A 81 31.93 -7.05 -4.04
C CYS A 81 32.86 -8.25 -4.22
N PHE A 82 32.32 -9.37 -4.71
CA PHE A 82 33.09 -10.58 -4.97
C PHE A 82 34.23 -10.34 -5.98
N LYS A 83 33.94 -9.68 -7.11
CA LYS A 83 34.95 -9.35 -8.13
C LYS A 83 36.04 -8.41 -7.62
N ALA A 84 35.70 -7.49 -6.72
CA ALA A 84 36.64 -6.57 -6.10
C ALA A 84 37.43 -7.19 -4.94
N GLY A 85 37.13 -8.43 -4.53
CA GLY A 85 37.70 -9.04 -3.33
C GLY A 85 37.28 -8.38 -2.02
N VAL A 86 36.16 -7.63 -2.05
CA VAL A 86 35.61 -6.91 -0.89
C VAL A 86 34.51 -7.76 -0.26
N ALA A 87 34.49 -7.83 1.07
CA ALA A 87 33.43 -8.53 1.80
C ALA A 87 32.07 -7.84 1.57
N PHE A 88 31.01 -8.63 1.40
CA PHE A 88 29.66 -8.09 1.27
C PHE A 88 29.24 -7.40 2.58
N PRO A 89 28.82 -6.13 2.56
CA PRO A 89 28.54 -5.39 3.79
C PRO A 89 27.40 -5.99 4.62
N ALA A 90 27.51 -5.90 5.95
CA ALA A 90 26.49 -6.42 6.87
C ALA A 90 25.12 -5.74 6.68
N GLU A 91 25.10 -4.44 6.37
CA GLU A 91 23.85 -3.70 6.12
C GLU A 91 23.10 -4.23 4.89
N TRP A 92 23.84 -4.59 3.83
CA TRP A 92 23.28 -5.23 2.65
C TRP A 92 22.75 -6.62 2.95
N LEU A 93 23.40 -7.37 3.84
CA LEU A 93 22.91 -8.67 4.30
C LEU A 93 21.57 -8.54 5.04
N THR A 94 21.45 -7.56 5.95
CA THR A 94 20.19 -7.24 6.64
C THR A 94 19.09 -6.83 5.65
N TYR A 95 19.43 -5.98 4.67
CA TYR A 95 18.51 -5.55 3.62
C TYR A 95 17.98 -6.73 2.80
N VAL A 96 18.85 -7.61 2.32
CA VAL A 96 18.48 -8.81 1.55
C VAL A 96 17.64 -9.78 2.38
N GLN A 97 17.92 -9.94 3.68
CA GLN A 97 17.12 -10.76 4.58
C GLN A 97 15.69 -10.22 4.73
N ALA A 98 15.53 -8.90 4.89
CA ALA A 98 14.22 -8.26 4.96
C ALA A 98 13.43 -8.42 3.64
N LEU A 99 14.09 -8.25 2.48
CA LEU A 99 13.46 -8.49 1.19
C LEU A 99 13.01 -9.95 1.02
N ARG A 100 13.81 -10.92 1.47
CA ARG A 100 13.43 -12.34 1.44
C ARG A 100 12.26 -12.65 2.36
N ALA A 101 12.16 -11.99 3.52
CA ALA A 101 11.04 -12.13 4.44
C ALA A 101 9.72 -11.62 3.83
N ILE A 102 9.79 -10.55 3.03
CA ILE A 102 8.65 -10.06 2.24
C ILE A 102 8.28 -11.08 1.15
N VAL A 103 9.25 -11.56 0.36
CA VAL A 103 8.99 -12.47 -0.77
C VAL A 103 8.46 -13.84 -0.34
N ASN A 104 8.92 -14.36 0.80
CA ASN A 104 8.48 -15.66 1.33
C ASN A 104 7.19 -15.56 2.17
N GLY A 105 6.63 -14.36 2.36
CA GLY A 105 5.41 -14.11 3.13
C GLY A 105 5.56 -14.25 4.64
N THR A 106 6.78 -14.30 5.18
CA THR A 106 7.01 -14.29 6.63
C THR A 106 6.89 -12.90 7.23
N ASP A 107 7.16 -11.86 6.44
CA ASP A 107 6.85 -10.48 6.77
C ASP A 107 5.46 -10.10 6.22
N THR A 108 4.50 -9.99 7.12
CA THR A 108 3.12 -9.59 6.84
C THR A 108 2.76 -8.22 7.38
N SER A 109 3.71 -7.54 8.05
CA SER A 109 3.49 -6.23 8.68
C SER A 109 4.10 -5.08 7.88
N SER A 110 5.09 -5.35 7.02
CA SER A 110 5.68 -4.36 6.14
C SER A 110 4.68 -3.80 5.14
N THR A 111 4.53 -2.49 5.14
CA THR A 111 3.70 -1.73 4.18
C THR A 111 4.54 -1.03 3.11
N ALA A 112 5.87 -1.11 3.20
CA ALA A 112 6.83 -0.53 2.26
C ALA A 112 8.10 -1.38 2.21
N LEU A 113 8.92 -1.19 1.16
CA LEU A 113 10.23 -1.84 1.08
C LEU A 113 11.20 -1.25 2.11
N PRO A 114 12.14 -2.06 2.65
CA PRO A 114 13.22 -1.55 3.48
C PRO A 114 14.06 -0.52 2.72
N ALA A 115 14.66 0.43 3.44
CA ALA A 115 15.56 1.40 2.84
C ALA A 115 16.81 0.70 2.31
N ARG A 116 17.18 0.99 1.05
CA ARG A 116 18.38 0.43 0.44
C ARG A 116 19.63 1.05 1.08
N PRO A 117 20.61 0.24 1.52
CA PRO A 117 21.89 0.75 2.03
C PRO A 117 22.71 1.44 0.94
N ASP A 118 23.69 2.25 1.35
CA ASP A 118 24.64 2.86 0.43
C ASP A 118 25.52 1.79 -0.25
N TYR A 119 25.95 2.08 -1.48
CA TYR A 119 26.85 1.18 -2.20
C TYR A 119 28.21 1.11 -1.49
N PRO A 120 28.79 -0.10 -1.34
CA PRO A 120 30.10 -0.25 -0.73
C PRO A 120 31.17 0.51 -1.53
N ALA A 121 32.05 1.21 -0.82
CA ALA A 121 33.16 1.94 -1.43
C ALA A 121 34.05 0.98 -2.25
N GLY A 122 34.31 1.34 -3.51
CA GLY A 122 35.16 0.55 -4.41
C GLY A 122 34.46 -0.57 -5.18
N THR A 123 33.13 -0.49 -5.37
CA THR A 123 32.32 -1.41 -6.21
C THR A 123 31.63 -0.73 -7.38
#